data_AF-A0A2R6FET5-F1
#
_entry.id   AF-A0A2R6FET5-F1
#
_cell.length_a   1.000
_cell.length_b   1.000
_cell.length_c   1.000
_cell.angle_alpha   90.00
_cell.angle_beta   90.00
_cell.angle_gamma   90.00
#
_symmetry.space_group_name_H-M   'P 1'
#
loop_
_entity.id
_entity.type
_entity.pdbx_description
1 polymer ?
#
loop_
_entity_poly.entity_id
_entity_poly.type
_entity_poly.pdbx_seq_one_letter_code
_entity_poly.pdbx_strand_id
1 'polypeptide(L)' 'MSVRRRLTCSKTQVNALCGGWILALGTVLVWWNLQAGYPTRAQVVAALMALGAVIYLADIVSTLYRNETGT' A
#
# COMPACT_ATOMS: atom_id res chain seq x y z
N MET A 1 3.84 -29.81 0.30
CA MET A 1 3.83 -28.34 0.45
C MET A 1 2.62 -27.94 1.28
N SER A 2 2.84 -27.34 2.45
CA SER A 2 1.79 -27.14 3.48
C SER A 2 0.77 -26.07 3.08
N VAL A 3 -0.50 -26.34 3.39
CA VAL A 3 -1.67 -25.45 3.17
C VAL A 3 -1.43 -24.02 3.70
N ARG A 4 -0.61 -23.88 4.76
CA ARG A 4 -0.15 -22.60 5.29
C ARG A 4 0.50 -21.71 4.24
N ARG A 5 1.42 -22.22 3.39
CA ARG A 5 2.11 -21.42 2.37
C ARG A 5 1.16 -20.84 1.32
N ARG A 6 0.11 -21.58 0.95
CA ARG A 6 -0.92 -21.11 0.00
C ARG A 6 -1.79 -20.01 0.61
N LEU A 7 -2.16 -20.14 1.89
CA LEU A 7 -2.93 -19.12 2.60
C LEU A 7 -2.13 -17.83 2.80
N THR A 8 -0.83 -17.91 3.09
CA THR A 8 0.02 -16.70 3.20
C THR A 8 0.12 -15.99 1.86
N CYS A 9 0.40 -16.72 0.77
CA CYS A 9 0.57 -16.15 -0.57
C CYS A 9 -0.73 -15.50 -1.09
N SER A 10 -1.89 -16.12 -0.83
CA SER A 10 -3.20 -15.55 -1.17
C SER A 10 -3.49 -14.27 -0.38
N LYS A 11 -3.13 -14.22 0.92
CA LYS A 11 -3.22 -13.00 1.73
C LYS A 11 -2.33 -11.88 1.20
N THR A 12 -1.11 -12.19 0.76
CA THR A 12 -0.19 -11.19 0.21
C THR A 12 -0.72 -10.59 -1.09
N GLN A 13 -1.32 -11.40 -1.97
CA GLN A 13 -1.95 -10.91 -3.20
C GLN A 13 -3.16 -10.01 -2.94
N VAL A 14 -4.05 -10.40 -2.03
CA VAL A 14 -5.23 -9.59 -1.68
C VAL A 14 -4.79 -8.25 -1.06
N ASN A 15 -3.81 -8.29 -0.16
CA ASN A 15 -3.23 -7.08 0.40
C ASN A 15 -2.65 -6.21 -0.72
N ALA A 16 -1.85 -6.77 -1.64
CA ALA A 16 -1.21 -6.00 -2.71
C ALA A 16 -2.24 -5.33 -3.63
N LEU A 17 -3.32 -6.03 -3.97
CA LEU A 17 -4.44 -5.46 -4.72
C LEU A 17 -5.11 -4.31 -3.97
N CYS A 18 -5.35 -4.47 -2.66
CA CYS A 18 -5.89 -3.41 -1.82
C CYS A 18 -4.97 -2.17 -1.78
N GLY A 19 -3.66 -2.39 -1.61
CA GLY A 19 -2.65 -1.32 -1.66
C GLY A 19 -2.63 -0.60 -3.01
N GLY A 20 -2.76 -1.34 -4.12
CA GLY A 20 -2.88 -0.77 -5.46
C GLY A 20 -4.12 0.10 -5.64
N TRP A 21 -5.29 -0.35 -5.15
CA TRP A 21 -6.52 0.44 -5.18
C TRP A 21 -6.43 1.72 -4.33
N ILE A 22 -5.80 1.64 -3.16
CA ILE A 22 -5.57 2.81 -2.30
C ILE A 22 -4.70 3.83 -3.05
N LEU A 23 -3.61 3.40 -3.69
CA LEU A 23 -2.75 4.28 -4.49
C LEU A 23 -3.49 4.93 -5.66
N ALA A 24 -4.32 4.18 -6.37
CA ALA A 24 -5.11 4.70 -7.48
C ALA A 24 -6.10 5.78 -6.99
N LEU A 25 -6.85 5.50 -5.92
CA LEU A 25 -7.80 6.45 -5.33
C LEU A 25 -7.10 7.71 -4.79
N GLY A 26 -5.96 7.55 -4.13
CA GLY A 26 -5.16 8.67 -3.65
C GLY A 26 -4.65 9.56 -4.78
N THR A 27 -4.21 8.96 -5.89
CA THR A 27 -3.75 9.70 -7.08
C THR A 27 -4.89 10.50 -7.71
N VAL A 28 -6.08 9.91 -7.83
CA VAL A 28 -7.29 10.59 -8.32
C VAL A 28 -7.66 11.76 -7.40
N LEU A 29 -7.58 11.59 -6.08
CA LEU A 29 -7.85 12.65 -5.11
C LEU A 29 -6.84 13.80 -5.20
N VAL A 30 -5.54 13.50 -5.35
CA VAL A 30 -4.50 14.53 -5.55
C VAL A 30 -4.76 15.29 -6.84
N TRP A 31 -4.99 14.58 -7.94
CA TRP A 31 -5.31 15.19 -9.23
C TRP A 31 -6.54 16.08 -9.18
N TRP A 32 -7.62 15.61 -8.54
CA TRP A 32 -8.84 16.37 -8.35
C TRP A 32 -8.61 17.66 -7.55
N ASN A 33 -7.82 17.60 -6.48
CA ASN A 33 -7.50 18.79 -5.68
C ASN A 33 -6.64 19.80 -6.45
N LEU A 34 -5.74 19.34 -7.32
CA LEU A 34 -4.96 20.21 -8.21
C LEU A 34 -5.87 20.93 -9.22
N GLN A 35 -6.78 20.18 -9.86
CA GLN A 35 -7.74 20.75 -10.82
C GLN A 35 -8.72 21.73 -10.17
N ALA A 36 -9.10 21.49 -8.91
CA ALA A 36 -9.94 22.38 -8.13
C ALA A 36 -9.21 23.63 -7.59
N GLY A 37 -7.91 23.79 -7.88
CA GLY A 37 -7.13 24.96 -7.44
C GLY A 37 -6.73 24.94 -5.96
N TYR A 38 -6.72 23.76 -5.33
CA TYR A 38 -6.32 23.58 -3.92
C TYR A 38 -4.97 22.86 -3.80
N PRO A 39 -3.84 23.50 -4.16
CA PRO A 39 -2.52 22.86 -4.20
C PRO A 39 -2.06 22.39 -2.81
N THR A 40 -2.34 23.14 -1.76
CA THR A 40 -1.98 22.76 -0.38
C THR A 40 -2.71 21.49 0.06
N ARG A 41 -3.99 21.33 -0.31
CA ARG A 41 -4.75 20.09 -0.01
C ARG A 41 -4.18 18.91 -0.78
N ALA A 42 -3.84 19.10 -2.05
CA ALA A 42 -3.20 18.07 -2.86
C ALA A 42 -1.86 17.60 -2.25
N GLN A 43 -1.04 18.52 -1.76
CA GLN A 43 0.23 18.19 -1.09
C GLN A 43 0.02 17.39 0.20
N VAL A 44 -0.94 17.77 1.05
CA VAL A 44 -1.24 17.04 2.29
C VAL A 44 -1.73 15.62 1.96
N VAL A 45 -2.63 15.47 1.00
CA VAL A 45 -3.12 14.15 0.56
C VAL A 45 -1.97 13.32 -0.02
N ALA A 46 -1.11 13.90 -0.86
CA ALA A 46 0.05 13.21 -1.42
C ALA A 46 1.04 12.76 -0.35
N ALA A 47 1.30 13.60 0.67
CA ALA A 47 2.19 13.26 1.78
C ALA A 47 1.64 12.11 2.63
N LEU A 48 0.33 12.14 2.93
CA LEU A 48 -0.35 11.06 3.66
C LEU A 48 -0.31 9.74 2.87
N MET A 49 -0.54 9.82 1.55
CA MET A 49 -0.45 8.66 0.66
C MET A 49 0.96 8.07 0.61
N ALA A 50 1.99 8.93 0.51
CA ALA A 50 3.39 8.49 0.50
C ALA A 50 3.77 7.82 1.83
N LEU A 51 3.38 8.41 2.96
CA LEU A 51 3.59 7.80 4.29
C LEU A 51 2.90 6.44 4.40
N GLY A 52 1.64 6.34 3.99
CA GLY A 52 0.89 5.08 3.99
C GLY A 52 1.56 4.02 3.11
N ALA A 53 2.03 4.38 1.92
CA ALA A 53 2.72 3.48 1.02
C ALA A 53 4.04 2.95 1.59
N VAL A 54 4.83 3.80 2.26
CA VAL A 54 6.09 3.41 2.91
C VAL A 54 5.83 2.43 4.06
N ILE A 55 4.86 2.73 4.94
CA ILE A 55 4.51 1.85 6.06
C ILE A 55 4.02 0.50 5.53
N TYR A 56 3.18 0.52 4.51
CA TYR A 56 2.66 -0.69 3.89
C TYR A 56 3.75 -1.53 3.23
N LEU A 57 4.70 -0.90 2.54
CA LEU A 57 5.84 -1.60 1.94
C LEU A 57 6.75 -2.21 3.03
N ALA A 58 6.99 -1.50 4.13
CA ALA A 58 7.76 -2.01 5.25
C ALA A 58 7.09 -3.23 5.91
N ASP A 59 5.76 -3.25 6.02
CA ASP A 59 4.99 -4.39 6.55
C ASP A 59 5.08 -5.62 5.63
N ILE A 60 4.99 -5.42 4.31
CA ILE A 60 5.19 -6.50 3.33
C ILE A 60 6.61 -7.07 3.44
N VAL A 61 7.63 -6.20 3.44
CA VAL A 61 9.03 -6.64 3.51
C VAL A 61 9.29 -7.38 4.82
N SER A 62 8.80 -6.87 5.95
CA SER A 62 8.88 -7.55 7.26
C SER A 62 8.21 -8.92 7.23
N THR A 63 7.02 -9.01 6.64
CA THR A 63 6.28 -10.27 6.50
C THR A 63 7.01 -11.27 5.61
N LEU A 64 7.62 -10.82 4.51
CA LEU A 64 8.43 -11.68 3.63
C LEU A 64 9.70 -12.15 4.35
N TYR A 65 10.43 -11.24 4.99
CA TYR A 65 11.67 -11.55 5.69
C TYR A 65 11.45 -12.55 6.85
N ARG A 66 10.34 -12.41 7.58
CA ARG A 66 9.92 -13.35 8.63
C ARG A 66 9.60 -14.75 8.10
N ASN A 67 9.09 -14.85 6.87
CA ASN A 67 8.84 -16.15 6.22
C ASN A 67 10.13 -16.80 5.71
N GLU A 68 11.15 -16.04 5.35
CA GLU A 68 12.44 -16.55 4.87
C GLU A 68 13.36 -16.98 6.03
N THR A 69 13.33 -16.27 7.15
CA THR A 69 14.21 -16.53 8.31
C THR A 69 13.71 -17.60 9.29
N GLY A 70 12.52 -18.17 9.08
CA GLY A 70 12.11 -19.45 9.67
C GLY A 70 12.31 -19.58 11.19
N THR A 71 11.55 -18.82 11.98
CA THR A 71 11.12 -19.28 13.32
C THR A 71 9.79 -20.00 13.22
#